data_AF-A0A0F4IV52-F1
#
_entry.id   AF-A0A0F4IV52-F1
#
_cell.length_a   1.000
_cell.length_b   1.000
_cell.length_c   1.000
_cell.angle_alpha   90.00
_cell.angle_beta   90.00
_cell.angle_gamma   90.00
#
_symmetry.space_group_name_H-M   'P 1'
#
loop_
_entity.id
_entity.type
_entity.pdbx_description
1 polymer ?
#
loop_
_entity_poly.entity_id
_entity_poly.type
_entity_poly.pdbx_seq_one_letter_code
_entity_poly.pdbx_strand_id
1 'polypeptide(L)'
;MILQLVSWGLDKDGPVLVDVSETAQKAGVSVEYVRTEIAWLVEHEFLALDGDVDGMVRVWVNPAVAFMPGTDPRVAAARHRFPYFDTAEGGMSAEEPVVVYAYEPELWNAVYDAQRELFEDPPIFQPCPAHAW
;
A
#
# COMPACT_ATOMS: atom_id res chain seq x y z
N MET A 1 2.53 -10.25 9.10
CA MET A 1 1.32 -11.11 8.98
C MET A 1 0.07 -10.31 8.61
N ILE A 2 -0.31 -9.26 9.35
CA ILE A 2 -1.53 -8.49 9.02
C ILE A 2 -1.42 -7.78 7.67
N LEU A 3 -0.29 -7.14 7.37
CA LEU A 3 -0.06 -6.52 6.05
C LEU A 3 -0.27 -7.52 4.90
N GLN A 4 0.16 -8.77 5.06
CA GLN A 4 -0.02 -9.81 4.04
C GLN A 4 -1.51 -10.18 3.85
N LEU A 5 -2.26 -10.30 4.95
CA LEU A 5 -3.71 -10.56 4.89
C LEU A 5 -4.47 -9.40 4.24
N VAL A 6 -4.06 -8.15 4.53
CA VAL A 6 -4.60 -6.96 3.86
C VAL A 6 -4.25 -6.99 2.37
N SER A 7 -3.00 -7.24 2.01
CA SER A 7 -2.56 -7.30 0.61
C SER A 7 -3.25 -8.40 -0.20
N TRP A 8 -3.68 -9.51 0.41
CA TRP A 8 -4.49 -10.53 -0.27
C TRP A 8 -5.91 -10.07 -0.62
N GLY A 9 -6.41 -9.04 0.06
CA GLY A 9 -7.69 -8.42 -0.24
C GLY A 9 -7.62 -7.37 -1.37
N LEU A 10 -6.44 -7.14 -1.96
CA LEU A 10 -6.28 -6.21 -3.07
C LEU A 10 -7.00 -6.74 -4.32
N ASP A 11 -7.85 -5.89 -4.89
CA ASP A 11 -8.34 -6.02 -6.26
C ASP A 11 -7.63 -4.96 -7.12
N LYS A 12 -6.63 -5.40 -7.89
CA LYS A 12 -5.65 -4.49 -8.53
C LYS A 12 -5.08 -3.56 -7.45
N ASP A 13 -5.05 -2.25 -7.65
CA ASP A 13 -4.64 -1.25 -6.66
C ASP A 13 -5.81 -0.60 -5.92
N GLY A 14 -6.98 -1.23 -5.91
CA GLY A 14 -8.13 -0.73 -5.17
C GLY A 14 -7.90 -0.69 -3.65
N PRO A 15 -8.77 0.03 -2.92
CA PRO A 15 -8.73 0.02 -1.47
C PRO A 15 -9.17 -1.34 -0.95
N VAL A 16 -8.52 -1.80 0.10
CA VAL A 16 -8.88 -3.03 0.80
C VAL A 16 -9.86 -2.71 1.90
N LEU A 17 -10.95 -3.46 1.94
CA LEU A 17 -11.88 -3.45 3.07
C LEU A 17 -11.49 -4.57 4.05
N VAL A 18 -11.09 -4.17 5.26
CA VAL A 18 -10.60 -5.06 6.30
C VAL A 18 -11.66 -5.18 7.39
N ASP A 19 -12.28 -6.36 7.50
CA ASP A 19 -13.01 -6.74 8.71
C ASP A 19 -11.97 -7.11 9.79
N VAL A 20 -11.85 -6.27 10.82
CA VAL A 20 -10.86 -6.44 11.88
C VAL A 20 -11.10 -7.72 12.68
N SER A 21 -12.36 -8.12 12.87
CA SER A 21 -12.71 -9.33 13.63
C SER A 21 -12.40 -10.59 12.84
N GLU A 22 -12.76 -10.62 11.56
CA GLU A 22 -12.42 -11.73 10.67
C GLU A 22 -10.90 -11.85 10.50
N THR A 23 -10.20 -10.72 10.36
CA THR A 23 -8.74 -10.69 10.24
C THR A 23 -8.07 -11.22 11.51
N ALA A 24 -8.56 -10.83 12.69
CA ALA A 24 -8.06 -11.34 13.96
C ALA A 24 -8.25 -12.86 14.06
N GLN A 25 -9.41 -13.37 13.63
CA GLN A 25 -9.69 -14.81 13.59
C GLN A 25 -8.75 -15.56 12.64
N LYS A 26 -8.55 -15.05 11.41
CA LYS A 26 -7.64 -15.64 10.42
C LYS A 26 -6.20 -15.67 10.90
N ALA A 27 -5.77 -14.61 11.59
CA ALA A 27 -4.42 -14.47 12.13
C ALA A 27 -4.21 -15.21 13.46
N GLY A 28 -5.27 -15.66 14.14
CA GLY A 28 -5.19 -16.28 15.46
C GLY A 28 -4.74 -15.31 16.56
N VAL A 29 -5.07 -14.01 16.43
CA VAL A 29 -4.68 -12.94 17.36
C VAL A 29 -5.90 -12.18 17.89
N SER A 30 -5.71 -11.22 18.80
CA SER A 30 -6.80 -10.39 19.29
C SER A 30 -7.19 -9.28 18.30
N VAL A 31 -8.44 -8.82 18.36
CA VAL A 31 -8.91 -7.63 17.62
C VAL A 31 -8.05 -6.40 17.91
N GLU A 32 -7.65 -6.22 19.17
CA GLU A 32 -6.80 -5.10 19.60
C GLU A 32 -5.41 -5.16 18.98
N TYR A 33 -4.85 -6.37 18.81
CA TYR A 33 -3.60 -6.56 18.10
C TYR A 33 -3.73 -6.11 16.63
N VAL A 34 -4.80 -6.53 15.93
CA VAL A 34 -5.02 -6.13 14.53
C VAL A 34 -5.16 -4.61 14.41
N ARG A 35 -5.90 -3.96 15.33
CA ARG A 35 -6.04 -2.49 15.33
C ARG A 35 -4.71 -1.79 15.56
N THR A 36 -3.92 -2.27 16.53
CA THR A 36 -2.58 -1.72 16.82
C THR A 36 -1.66 -1.87 15.63
N GLU A 37 -1.66 -3.04 14.99
CA GLU A 37 -0.83 -3.30 13.82
C GLU A 37 -1.25 -2.45 12.61
N ILE A 38 -2.56 -2.31 12.34
CA ILE A 38 -3.05 -1.41 11.28
C ILE A 38 -2.64 0.03 11.58
N ALA A 39 -2.78 0.51 12.81
CA ALA A 39 -2.36 1.85 13.19
C ALA A 39 -0.86 2.06 12.99
N TRP A 40 -0.03 1.08 13.37
CA TRP A 40 1.41 1.11 13.13
C TRP A 40 1.75 1.15 11.64
N LEU A 41 1.08 0.33 10.81
CA LEU A 41 1.26 0.32 9.37
C LEU A 41 0.84 1.64 8.71
N VAL A 42 -0.17 2.32 9.25
CA VAL A 42 -0.58 3.65 8.80
C VAL A 42 0.43 4.71 9.22
N GLU A 43 0.91 4.67 10.47
CA GLU A 43 1.94 5.58 10.98
C GLU A 43 3.24 5.51 10.17
N HIS A 44 3.59 4.31 9.69
CA HIS A 44 4.79 4.06 8.89
C HIS A 44 4.50 4.02 7.38
N GLU A 45 3.34 4.52 6.95
CA GLU A 45 2.95 4.73 5.55
C GLU A 45 2.97 3.46 4.67
N PHE A 46 2.94 2.27 5.27
CA PHE A 46 2.67 1.00 4.58
C PHE A 46 1.21 0.91 4.13
N LEU A 47 0.31 1.52 4.91
CA LEU A 47 -1.11 1.67 4.62
C LEU A 47 -1.50 3.14 4.70
N ALA A 48 -2.57 3.52 4.03
CA ALA A 48 -3.26 4.78 4.28
C ALA A 48 -4.72 4.52 4.65
N LEU A 49 -5.15 5.10 5.76
CA LEU A 49 -6.51 4.94 6.27
C LEU A 49 -7.48 5.83 5.49
N ASP A 50 -8.47 5.22 4.85
CA ASP A 50 -9.57 5.90 4.13
C ASP A 50 -10.85 5.98 4.99
N GLY A 51 -10.99 5.08 5.97
CA GLY A 51 -12.07 5.13 6.95
C GLY A 51 -12.08 3.94 7.90
N ASP A 52 -12.70 4.10 9.07
CA ASP A 52 -12.98 3.04 10.04
C ASP A 52 -14.43 3.22 10.54
N VAL A 53 -15.28 2.23 10.31
CA VAL A 53 -16.67 2.21 10.77
C VAL A 53 -16.98 0.82 11.31
N ASP A 54 -17.38 0.74 12.58
CA ASP A 54 -17.85 -0.49 13.25
C ASP A 54 -16.92 -1.71 13.09
N GLY A 55 -15.59 -1.49 13.02
CA GLY A 55 -14.62 -2.57 12.84
C GLY A 55 -14.39 -3.00 11.40
N MET A 56 -14.96 -2.27 10.45
CA MET A 56 -14.60 -2.31 9.03
C MET A 56 -13.67 -1.14 8.73
N VAL A 57 -12.42 -1.46 8.40
CA VAL A 57 -11.39 -0.48 8.08
C VAL A 57 -11.14 -0.50 6.58
N ARG A 58 -11.33 0.63 5.91
CA ARG A 58 -10.96 0.81 4.51
C ARG A 58 -9.57 1.40 4.45
N VAL A 59 -8.62 0.67 3.87
CA VAL A 59 -7.22 1.08 3.74
C VAL A 59 -6.75 0.98 2.31
N TRP A 60 -5.83 1.86 1.94
CA TRP A 60 -5.04 1.72 0.71
C TRP A 60 -3.70 1.12 1.06
N VAL A 61 -3.25 0.15 0.27
CA VAL A 61 -1.91 -0.43 0.44
C VAL A 61 -0.92 0.43 -0.33
N ASN A 62 0.17 0.83 0.33
CA ASN A 62 1.19 1.59 -0.34
C ASN A 62 1.75 0.77 -1.52
N PRO A 63 1.71 1.30 -2.75
CA PRO A 63 2.08 0.51 -3.89
C PRO A 63 3.55 0.06 -3.84
N ALA A 64 4.47 0.83 -3.23
CA ALA A 64 5.88 0.44 -3.15
C ALA A 64 6.13 -0.83 -2.30
N VAL A 65 5.17 -1.23 -1.45
CA VAL A 65 5.25 -2.48 -0.67
C VAL A 65 4.48 -3.63 -1.32
N ALA A 66 3.61 -3.33 -2.28
CA ALA A 66 2.77 -4.28 -3.01
C ALA A 66 3.23 -4.54 -4.46
N PHE A 67 4.02 -3.65 -5.06
CA PHE A 67 4.52 -3.79 -6.42
C PHE A 67 5.64 -4.81 -6.52
N MET A 68 5.68 -5.55 -7.63
CA MET A 68 6.87 -6.28 -8.05
C MET A 68 8.00 -5.31 -8.39
N PRO A 69 9.27 -5.72 -8.18
CA PRO A 69 10.43 -4.96 -8.62
C PRO A 69 10.31 -4.53 -10.10
N GLY A 70 10.51 -3.24 -10.37
CA GLY A 70 10.46 -2.67 -11.72
C GLY A 70 9.12 -2.03 -12.12
N THR A 71 8.10 -2.05 -11.26
CA THR A 71 6.87 -1.28 -11.51
C THR A 71 7.02 0.15 -11.01
N ASP A 72 6.60 1.14 -11.80
CA ASP A 72 6.69 2.55 -11.41
C ASP A 72 5.65 2.87 -10.32
N PRO A 73 6.08 3.11 -9.07
CA PRO A 73 5.15 3.33 -7.95
C PRO A 73 4.33 4.60 -8.10
N ARG A 74 4.78 5.53 -8.95
CA ARG A 74 4.16 6.85 -9.17
C ARG A 74 2.77 6.75 -9.78
N VAL A 75 2.52 5.76 -10.62
CA VAL A 75 1.24 5.59 -11.33
C VAL A 75 0.11 5.28 -10.35
N ALA A 76 0.31 4.32 -9.44
CA ALA A 76 -0.69 4.00 -8.42
C ALA A 76 -0.80 5.11 -7.36
N ALA A 77 0.32 5.72 -6.98
CA ALA A 77 0.33 6.84 -6.03
C ALA A 77 -0.45 8.07 -6.55
N ALA A 78 -0.29 8.41 -7.83
CA ALA A 78 -1.08 9.46 -8.48
C ALA A 78 -2.59 9.14 -8.52
N ARG A 79 -2.96 7.88 -8.78
CA ARG A 79 -4.36 7.43 -8.88
C ARG A 79 -5.12 7.62 -7.58
N HIS A 80 -4.45 7.30 -6.48
CA HIS A 80 -5.07 7.20 -5.18
C HIS A 80 -4.70 8.34 -4.24
N ARG A 81 -3.83 9.24 -4.72
CA ARG A 81 -3.38 10.44 -4.01
C ARG A 81 -2.62 10.15 -2.72
N PHE A 82 -1.70 9.18 -2.80
CA PHE A 82 -0.87 8.77 -1.67
C PHE A 82 0.60 9.15 -1.84
N PRO A 83 1.35 9.27 -0.73
CA PRO A 83 2.80 9.23 -0.79
C PRO A 83 3.27 7.88 -1.36
N TYR A 84 4.48 7.86 -1.91
CA TYR A 84 5.11 6.64 -2.41
C TYR A 84 6.56 6.54 -1.96
N PHE A 85 7.06 5.32 -1.91
CA PHE A 85 8.46 5.06 -1.66
C PHE A 85 9.19 4.72 -2.95
N ASP A 86 10.42 5.18 -3.05
CA ASP A 86 11.36 4.73 -4.07
C ASP A 86 12.61 4.16 -3.41
N THR A 87 13.24 3.21 -4.08
CA THR A 87 14.55 2.72 -3.64
C THR A 87 15.62 3.71 -4.08
N ALA A 88 16.54 4.05 -3.18
CA ALA A 88 17.70 4.88 -3.53
C ALA A 88 18.52 4.23 -4.66
N GLU A 89 19.28 5.03 -5.42
CA GLU A 89 20.10 4.53 -6.53
C GLU A 89 21.13 3.46 -6.08
N GLY A 90 21.56 3.51 -4.81
CA GLY A 90 22.40 2.49 -4.17
C GLY A 90 21.65 1.26 -3.61
N GLY A 91 20.35 1.16 -3.86
CA GLY A 91 19.46 0.12 -3.36
C GLY A 91 19.49 -0.01 -1.84
N MET A 92 19.30 -1.24 -1.36
CA MET A 92 19.29 -1.56 0.08
C MET A 92 20.63 -1.33 0.80
N SER A 93 21.70 -1.03 0.06
CA SER A 93 23.03 -0.73 0.61
C SER A 93 23.29 0.77 0.82
N ALA A 94 22.36 1.64 0.42
CA ALA A 94 22.47 3.07 0.70
C ALA A 94 22.24 3.36 2.20
N GLU A 95 22.78 4.49 2.68
CA GLU A 95 22.59 4.98 4.05
C GLU A 95 21.10 5.21 4.36
N GLU A 96 20.37 5.73 3.37
CA GLU A 96 18.91 5.82 3.35
C GLU A 96 18.41 5.02 2.13
N PRO A 97 18.12 3.72 2.29
CA PRO A 97 17.79 2.83 1.17
C PRO A 97 16.40 3.08 0.58
N VAL A 98 15.56 3.80 1.31
CA VAL A 98 14.17 4.09 0.96
C VAL A 98 13.94 5.59 1.10
N VAL A 99 13.42 6.21 0.05
CA VAL A 99 13.03 7.63 0.03
C VAL A 99 11.52 7.73 -0.03
N VAL A 100 10.93 8.48 0.89
CA VAL A 100 9.49 8.79 0.88
C VAL A 100 9.25 10.07 0.10
N TYR A 101 8.34 10.02 -0.85
CA TYR A 101 7.85 11.20 -1.56
C TYR A 101 6.41 11.48 -1.13
N ALA A 102 6.21 12.67 -0.57
CA ALA A 102 4.89 13.14 -0.16
C ALA A 102 3.94 13.29 -1.37
N TYR A 103 2.64 13.30 -1.08
CA TYR A 103 1.67 13.57 -2.13
C TYR A 103 1.71 15.06 -2.55
N GLU A 104 2.19 15.37 -3.76
CA GLU A 104 2.16 16.70 -4.38
C GLU A 104 1.23 16.75 -5.60
N PRO A 105 0.03 17.35 -5.49
CA PRO A 105 -1.01 17.29 -6.52
C PRO A 105 -0.53 17.62 -7.94
N GLU A 106 0.34 18.62 -8.06
CA GLU A 106 0.88 19.12 -9.33
C GLU A 106 1.79 18.09 -10.02
N LEU A 107 2.67 17.44 -9.24
CA LEU A 107 3.56 16.39 -9.72
C LEU A 107 2.76 15.17 -10.18
N TRP A 108 1.66 14.90 -9.47
CA TRP A 108 0.80 13.74 -9.71
C TRP A 108 -0.12 13.86 -10.90
N ASN A 109 -0.65 15.05 -11.17
CA ASN A 109 -1.41 15.29 -12.39
C ASN A 109 -0.54 15.08 -13.64
N ALA A 110 0.74 15.47 -13.59
CA ALA A 110 1.68 15.22 -14.69
C ALA A 110 1.92 13.71 -14.93
N VAL A 111 2.06 12.92 -13.85
CA VAL A 111 2.18 11.46 -13.95
C VAL A 111 0.90 10.84 -14.48
N TYR A 112 -0.27 11.28 -13.99
CA TYR A 112 -1.58 10.83 -14.46
C TYR A 112 -1.73 11.06 -15.97
N ASP A 113 -1.49 12.29 -16.43
CA ASP A 113 -1.66 12.67 -17.84
C ASP A 113 -0.71 11.88 -18.75
N ALA A 114 0.53 11.65 -18.30
CA ALA A 114 1.54 10.91 -19.06
C ALA A 114 1.27 9.39 -19.13
N GLN A 115 0.50 8.83 -18.18
CA GLN A 115 0.33 7.38 -18.01
C GLN A 115 -1.15 6.95 -18.03
N ARG A 116 -2.04 7.78 -18.58
CA ARG A 116 -3.50 7.64 -18.51
C ARG A 116 -4.03 6.25 -18.88
N GLU A 117 -3.43 5.58 -19.86
CA GLU A 117 -3.83 4.21 -20.27
C GLU A 117 -3.67 3.18 -19.13
N LEU A 118 -2.62 3.31 -18.31
CA LEU A 118 -2.40 2.47 -17.13
C LEU A 118 -3.40 2.76 -16.00
N PHE A 119 -4.12 3.87 -16.05
CA PHE A 119 -5.20 4.21 -15.10
C PHE A 119 -6.54 3.60 -15.48
N GLU A 120 -6.79 3.41 -16.76
CA GLU A 120 -8.02 2.80 -17.25
C GLU A 120 -7.98 1.27 -17.09
N ASP A 121 -6.80 0.65 -17.24
CA ASP A 121 -6.60 -0.77 -16.94
C ASP A 121 -5.35 -1.01 -16.08
N PRO A 122 -5.48 -0.98 -14.74
CA PRO A 122 -4.34 -1.16 -13.88
C PRO A 122 -3.78 -2.59 -13.91
N PRO A 123 -2.45 -2.75 -13.80
CA PRO A 123 -1.84 -4.06 -13.70
C PRO A 123 -2.28 -4.79 -12.43
N ILE A 124 -2.30 -6.12 -12.49
CA ILE A 124 -2.59 -6.97 -11.33
C ILE A 124 -1.35 -7.00 -10.43
N PHE A 125 -1.51 -6.62 -9.15
CA PHE A 125 -0.42 -6.74 -8.17
C PHE A 125 -0.35 -8.16 -7.64
N GLN A 126 0.84 -8.75 -7.74
CA GLN A 126 1.17 -9.96 -6.99
C GLN A 126 1.92 -9.56 -5.72
N PRO A 127 1.72 -10.28 -4.61
CA PRO A 127 2.43 -10.00 -3.36
C PRO A 127 3.94 -9.93 -3.59
N CYS A 128 4.61 -8.98 -2.91
CA CYS A 128 6.07 -8.90 -2.91
C CYS A 128 6.66 -10.26 -2.47
N PRO A 129 7.54 -10.89 -3.27
CA PRO A 129 8.15 -12.19 -2.94
C PRO A 129 8.87 -12.20 -1.58
N ALA A 130 9.38 -11.05 -1.14
CA ALA A 130 10.06 -10.88 0.15
C ALA A 130 9.11 -10.97 1.36
N HIS A 131 7.81 -10.80 1.16
CA HIS A 131 6.77 -10.90 2.19
C HIS A 131 5.79 -12.06 1.91
N ALA A 132 6.13 -12.93 0.95
CA ALA A 132 5.32 -14.08 0.56
C ALA A 132 5.63 -15.35 1.38
N TRP A 133 6.51 -15.28 2.38
CA TRP A 133 6.97 -16.42 3.19
C TRP A 133 7.17 -16.02 4.64
#